data_AF-A0A2P7TJ64-F1
#
_entry.id   AF-A0A2P7TJ64-F1
#
_cell.length_a   1.000
_cell.length_b   1.000
_cell.length_c   1.000
_cell.angle_alpha   90.00
_cell.angle_beta   90.00
_cell.angle_gamma   90.00
#
_symmetry.space_group_name_H-M   'P 1'
#
loop_
_entity.id
_entity.type
_entity.pdbx_description
1 polymer ?
#
loop_
_entity_poly.entity_id
_entity_poly.type
_entity_poly.pdbx_seq_one_letter_code
_entity_poly.pdbx_strand_id
1 'polypeptide(L)'
;MKNFKTQLLLLCGAVLCGGSLFAQTDGDLPPNAVAGKCYAKCLIPDQYETVTEQILLKEAGSRIEVVPAVYETANEQLLVKEGYKVLEIVPATFTTVEEQIMVKEAGSRLEYVPPVYETVTEQVLVSPATTKWVQGRADRNCLNEDPEKCKVWCLTEVPAQYKTVTKQVLKTPASTREIPIPAEYKTITKAVVQSPASTREREVPAEYKTITKQVLKSPASTREVEIPAEYSTITTQKLVKTGGFTDWVEVLCEAKVTPSKIYEVQQALKAKGYDPGPADNVMGPRTKEALIKFQKDNGLPVGNLNIETLRALGIGK
;
A
#
# COMPACT_ATOMS: atom_id res chain seq x y z
N MET A 1 -18.33 -55.17 -29.49
CA MET A 1 -16.98 -55.16 -30.11
C MET A 1 -16.16 -54.14 -29.32
N LYS A 2 -15.70 -54.42 -28.08
CA LYS A 2 -14.45 -55.07 -27.66
C LYS A 2 -13.16 -54.52 -28.31
N ASN A 3 -12.28 -54.01 -27.42
CA ASN A 3 -10.81 -53.87 -27.50
C ASN A 3 -10.32 -52.59 -28.23
N PHE A 4 -9.39 -51.79 -27.71
CA PHE A 4 -8.09 -52.18 -27.15
C PHE A 4 -7.61 -51.25 -26.02
N LYS A 5 -7.16 -51.86 -24.93
CA LYS A 5 -6.24 -51.29 -23.92
C LYS A 5 -4.85 -51.17 -24.53
N THR A 6 -4.10 -50.14 -24.17
CA THR A 6 -2.63 -50.18 -24.21
C THR A 6 -2.08 -49.58 -22.92
N GLN A 7 -1.82 -50.45 -21.97
CA GLN A 7 -0.98 -50.21 -20.80
C GLN A 7 0.47 -50.10 -21.29
N LEU A 8 1.13 -48.98 -20.98
CA LEU A 8 2.59 -48.90 -20.99
C LEU A 8 3.05 -48.87 -19.53
N LEU A 9 3.49 -50.04 -19.05
CA LEU A 9 4.26 -50.18 -17.83
C LEU A 9 5.65 -49.58 -18.08
N LEU A 10 5.99 -48.51 -17.38
CA LEU A 10 7.38 -48.10 -17.18
C LEU A 10 7.74 -48.37 -15.72
N LEU A 11 8.44 -49.49 -15.51
CA LEU A 11 9.23 -49.74 -14.32
C LEU A 11 10.39 -48.74 -14.30
N CYS A 12 10.37 -47.81 -13.36
CA CYS A 12 11.57 -47.07 -12.96
C CYS A 12 11.75 -47.28 -11.46
N GLY A 13 12.83 -47.97 -11.10
CA GLY A 13 13.12 -48.42 -9.75
C GLY A 13 13.22 -47.25 -8.78
N ALA A 14 12.59 -47.41 -7.62
CA ALA A 14 12.82 -46.60 -6.45
C ALA A 14 14.22 -46.90 -5.92
N VAL A 15 15.22 -46.16 -6.39
CA VAL A 15 16.49 -46.00 -5.68
C VAL A 15 16.20 -45.10 -4.49
N LEU A 16 16.18 -45.71 -3.31
CA LEU A 16 16.29 -45.05 -2.01
C LEU A 16 17.62 -44.29 -1.97
N CYS A 17 17.65 -43.08 -2.51
CA CYS A 17 18.64 -42.09 -2.11
C CYS A 17 18.22 -41.60 -0.73
N GLY A 18 18.75 -42.25 0.30
CA GLY A 18 18.93 -41.68 1.62
C GLY A 18 19.85 -40.45 1.50
N GLY A 19 19.29 -39.36 1.01
CA GLY A 19 19.85 -38.04 1.20
C GLY A 19 19.51 -37.64 2.61
N SER A 20 20.40 -37.96 3.56
CA SER A 20 20.53 -37.13 4.75
C SER A 20 20.74 -35.70 4.24
N LEU A 21 19.66 -34.93 4.21
CA LEU A 21 19.72 -33.48 4.19
C LEU A 21 20.41 -33.12 5.51
N PHE A 22 21.74 -33.07 5.48
CA PHE A 22 22.49 -32.22 6.36
C PHE A 22 22.04 -30.81 5.99
N ALA A 23 20.94 -30.38 6.62
CA ALA A 23 20.70 -28.96 6.83
C ALA A 23 21.92 -28.48 7.63
N GLN A 24 22.94 -27.98 6.92
CA GLN A 24 23.92 -27.13 7.55
C GLN A 24 23.11 -26.03 8.21
N THR A 25 23.27 -25.91 9.52
CA THR A 25 22.64 -24.87 10.30
C THR A 25 23.21 -23.54 9.84
N ASP A 26 22.62 -22.95 8.80
CA ASP A 26 22.69 -21.52 8.45
C ASP A 26 21.95 -20.68 9.52
N GLY A 27 22.07 -21.08 10.78
CA GLY A 27 21.30 -20.54 11.91
C GLY A 27 22.01 -19.44 12.67
N ASP A 28 23.22 -19.05 12.26
CA ASP A 28 24.00 -18.02 12.96
C ASP A 28 24.57 -16.96 12.01
N LEU A 29 23.77 -16.51 11.06
CA LEU A 29 24.08 -15.39 10.19
C LEU A 29 23.07 -14.25 10.41
N PRO A 30 23.45 -12.98 10.18
CA PRO A 30 22.58 -11.83 10.37
C PRO A 30 21.27 -11.96 9.57
N PRO A 31 20.10 -11.90 10.23
CA PRO A 31 18.84 -11.81 9.50
C PRO A 31 18.76 -10.45 8.80
N ASN A 32 18.24 -10.43 7.56
CA ASN A 32 18.06 -9.21 6.75
C ASN A 32 19.35 -8.41 6.46
N ALA A 33 20.45 -9.11 6.16
CA ALA A 33 21.71 -8.47 5.80
C ALA A 33 21.65 -7.74 4.46
N VAL A 34 22.29 -6.56 4.40
CA VAL A 34 22.44 -5.75 3.20
C VAL A 34 23.82 -5.96 2.61
N ALA A 35 23.87 -6.09 1.30
CA ALA A 35 25.11 -6.19 0.55
C ALA A 35 26.05 -4.99 0.79
N GLY A 36 27.35 -5.27 0.87
CA GLY A 36 28.40 -4.28 1.14
C GLY A 36 28.48 -3.82 2.61
N LYS A 37 27.68 -4.42 3.50
CA LYS A 37 27.68 -4.15 4.95
C LYS A 37 28.34 -5.28 5.73
N CYS A 38 28.88 -4.93 6.88
CA CYS A 38 29.51 -5.85 7.82
C CYS A 38 28.68 -5.91 9.11
N TYR A 39 28.61 -7.09 9.72
CA TYR A 39 27.80 -7.34 10.90
C TYR A 39 28.61 -8.05 11.99
N ALA A 40 28.35 -7.70 13.24
CA ALA A 40 28.94 -8.37 14.40
C ALA A 40 27.90 -8.52 15.53
N LYS A 41 28.07 -9.55 16.36
CA LYS A 41 27.29 -9.72 17.59
C LYS A 41 27.78 -8.73 18.63
N CYS A 42 26.90 -7.80 19.03
CA CYS A 42 27.18 -6.79 20.04
C CYS A 42 26.27 -7.03 21.25
N LEU A 43 26.70 -6.60 22.44
CA LEU A 43 25.89 -6.61 23.64
C LEU A 43 24.91 -5.43 23.59
N ILE A 44 23.61 -5.69 23.44
CA ILE A 44 22.59 -4.65 23.47
C ILE A 44 22.03 -4.54 24.90
N PRO A 45 21.98 -3.33 25.50
CA PRO A 45 21.38 -3.12 26.81
C PRO A 45 19.84 -3.19 26.74
N ASP A 46 19.20 -3.52 27.86
CA ASP A 46 17.75 -3.49 28.02
C ASP A 46 17.22 -2.06 27.81
N GLN A 47 16.13 -1.91 27.06
CA GLN A 47 15.47 -0.62 26.85
C GLN A 47 14.12 -0.57 27.58
N TYR A 48 13.97 0.41 28.45
CA TYR A 48 12.75 0.68 29.22
C TYR A 48 12.06 1.94 28.71
N GLU A 49 10.73 1.92 28.64
CA GLU A 49 9.91 3.08 28.32
C GLU A 49 8.99 3.38 29.50
N THR A 50 8.80 4.67 29.80
CA THR A 50 7.87 5.11 30.83
C THR A 50 6.48 5.21 30.20
N VAL A 51 5.60 4.30 30.56
CA VAL A 51 4.24 4.25 30.03
C VAL A 51 3.28 4.84 31.07
N THR A 52 2.50 5.83 30.65
CA THR A 52 1.40 6.42 31.41
C THR A 52 0.09 5.76 30.99
N GLU A 53 -0.56 5.04 31.90
CA GLU A 53 -1.86 4.43 31.64
C GLU A 53 -2.95 5.16 32.43
N GLN A 54 -4.05 5.50 31.76
CA GLN A 54 -5.23 6.08 32.39
C GLN A 54 -6.20 4.97 32.78
N ILE A 55 -6.32 4.72 34.08
CA ILE A 55 -7.23 3.73 34.62
C ILE A 55 -8.56 4.42 34.93
N LEU A 56 -9.64 3.88 34.37
CA LEU A 56 -11.02 4.32 34.57
C LEU A 56 -11.42 4.04 36.03
N LEU A 57 -11.58 5.10 36.83
CA LEU A 57 -12.04 5.00 38.21
C LEU A 57 -13.57 4.85 38.25
N LYS A 58 -14.27 5.53 37.33
CA LYS A 58 -15.72 5.54 37.28
C LYS A 58 -16.20 5.72 35.85
N GLU A 59 -17.09 4.84 35.41
CA GLU A 59 -17.67 4.86 34.07
C GLU A 59 -18.49 6.14 33.83
N ALA A 60 -18.52 6.59 32.57
CA ALA A 60 -19.40 7.66 32.15
C ALA A 60 -20.86 7.19 32.27
N GLY A 61 -21.72 8.05 32.79
CA GLY A 61 -23.14 7.77 32.96
C GLY A 61 -23.99 8.80 32.24
N SER A 62 -25.29 8.60 32.25
CA SER A 62 -26.23 9.57 31.71
C SER A 62 -27.46 9.69 32.60
N ARG A 63 -28.08 10.88 32.59
CA ARG A 63 -29.37 11.12 33.23
C ARG A 63 -30.39 11.64 32.22
N ILE A 64 -31.63 11.20 32.36
CA ILE A 64 -32.73 11.56 31.46
C ILE A 64 -33.54 12.70 32.06
N GLU A 65 -33.69 13.79 31.32
CA GLU A 65 -34.58 14.90 31.64
C GLU A 65 -35.79 14.91 30.70
N VAL A 66 -37.01 15.02 31.24
CA VAL A 66 -38.25 14.99 30.45
C VAL A 66 -38.69 16.41 30.07
N VAL A 67 -38.77 16.70 28.77
CA VAL A 67 -39.30 17.94 28.20
C VAL A 67 -40.79 17.74 27.87
N PRO A 68 -41.72 18.57 28.35
CA PRO A 68 -43.15 18.39 28.15
C PRO A 68 -43.62 18.72 26.72
N ALA A 69 -44.77 18.18 26.34
CA ALA A 69 -45.39 18.39 25.03
C ALA A 69 -45.98 19.80 24.85
N VAL A 70 -45.95 20.32 23.62
CA VAL A 70 -46.50 21.63 23.24
C VAL A 70 -47.59 21.46 22.19
N TYR A 71 -48.73 22.14 22.37
CA TYR A 71 -49.88 22.11 21.45
C TYR A 71 -50.08 23.47 20.78
N GLU A 72 -50.55 23.47 19.53
CA GLU A 72 -50.97 24.68 18.81
C GLU A 72 -52.26 24.44 18.01
N THR A 73 -52.97 25.50 17.66
CA THR A 73 -54.20 25.44 16.85
C THR A 73 -53.88 25.59 15.36
N ALA A 74 -54.31 24.64 14.52
CA ALA A 74 -54.14 24.70 13.06
C ALA A 74 -55.49 24.74 12.33
N ASN A 75 -55.49 25.38 11.17
CA ASN A 75 -56.64 25.53 10.28
C ASN A 75 -56.60 24.46 9.18
N GLU A 76 -57.67 23.69 9.01
CA GLU A 76 -57.81 22.62 8.02
C GLU A 76 -58.97 22.96 7.05
N GLN A 77 -58.73 22.89 5.73
CA GLN A 77 -59.73 23.19 4.70
C GLN A 77 -60.43 21.92 4.24
N LEU A 78 -61.73 21.82 4.55
CA LEU A 78 -62.62 20.73 4.16
C LEU A 78 -63.25 21.03 2.79
N LEU A 79 -63.02 20.15 1.83
CA LEU A 79 -63.61 20.19 0.48
C LEU A 79 -65.13 19.99 0.58
N VAL A 80 -65.90 21.02 0.21
CA VAL A 80 -67.37 21.01 0.26
C VAL A 80 -67.95 20.55 -1.07
N LYS A 81 -67.30 20.89 -2.19
CA LYS A 81 -67.77 20.53 -3.53
C LYS A 81 -66.62 20.42 -4.52
N GLU A 82 -66.58 19.33 -5.27
CA GLU A 82 -65.53 19.08 -6.28
C GLU A 82 -65.75 19.92 -7.54
N GLY A 83 -64.64 20.32 -8.16
CA GLY A 83 -64.64 20.97 -9.46
C GLY A 83 -64.87 19.97 -10.60
N TYR A 84 -65.35 20.43 -11.76
CA TYR A 84 -65.60 19.58 -12.92
C TYR A 84 -65.13 20.24 -14.22
N LYS A 85 -64.93 19.46 -15.29
CA LYS A 85 -64.34 19.91 -16.56
C LYS A 85 -65.30 19.83 -17.74
N VAL A 86 -65.18 20.78 -18.67
CA VAL A 86 -65.97 20.85 -19.92
C VAL A 86 -65.06 20.76 -21.13
N LEU A 87 -65.43 20.00 -22.16
CA LEU A 87 -64.61 19.63 -23.33
C LEU A 87 -65.01 20.41 -24.62
N GLU A 88 -64.06 21.05 -25.31
CA GLU A 88 -64.24 21.81 -26.57
C GLU A 88 -63.41 21.21 -27.73
N ILE A 89 -63.98 20.91 -28.91
CA ILE A 89 -63.29 20.16 -30.00
C ILE A 89 -62.68 21.07 -31.08
N VAL A 90 -61.41 20.85 -31.44
CA VAL A 90 -60.63 21.53 -32.50
C VAL A 90 -60.35 20.56 -33.66
N PRO A 91 -60.55 20.92 -34.95
CA PRO A 91 -60.44 19.99 -36.10
C PRO A 91 -59.01 19.77 -36.65
N ALA A 92 -58.83 18.74 -37.47
CA ALA A 92 -57.54 18.28 -38.00
C ALA A 92 -57.09 18.98 -39.30
N THR A 93 -55.78 19.07 -39.54
CA THR A 93 -55.13 19.61 -40.76
C THR A 93 -54.10 18.62 -41.36
N PHE A 94 -53.82 18.71 -42.67
CA PHE A 94 -52.96 17.77 -43.43
C PHE A 94 -51.88 18.51 -44.24
N THR A 95 -50.71 17.89 -44.42
CA THR A 95 -49.56 18.40 -45.21
C THR A 95 -48.91 17.30 -46.06
N THR A 96 -48.15 17.64 -47.10
CA THR A 96 -47.46 16.67 -48.00
C THR A 96 -45.95 16.65 -47.76
N VAL A 97 -45.36 15.44 -47.67
CA VAL A 97 -43.94 15.23 -47.35
C VAL A 97 -43.28 14.30 -48.40
N GLU A 98 -42.03 14.58 -48.77
CA GLU A 98 -41.23 13.77 -49.71
C GLU A 98 -40.29 12.80 -48.95
N GLU A 99 -40.16 11.55 -49.43
CA GLU A 99 -39.41 10.43 -48.82
C GLU A 99 -38.45 9.80 -49.84
N GLN A 100 -37.16 9.64 -49.50
CA GLN A 100 -36.15 9.00 -50.36
C GLN A 100 -36.02 7.49 -50.08
N ILE A 101 -36.32 6.65 -51.07
CA ILE A 101 -36.15 5.19 -51.07
C ILE A 101 -34.79 4.81 -51.66
N MET A 102 -34.02 4.00 -50.94
CA MET A 102 -32.75 3.44 -51.39
C MET A 102 -32.99 2.39 -52.48
N VAL A 103 -32.35 2.57 -53.63
CA VAL A 103 -32.47 1.69 -54.81
C VAL A 103 -31.37 0.64 -54.83
N LYS A 104 -30.21 0.93 -54.22
CA LYS A 104 -29.07 0.01 -54.17
C LYS A 104 -28.22 0.27 -52.92
N GLU A 105 -28.00 -0.78 -52.14
CA GLU A 105 -27.22 -0.75 -50.90
C GLU A 105 -25.73 -0.47 -51.15
N ALA A 106 -25.09 0.21 -50.20
CA ALA A 106 -23.65 0.43 -50.21
C ALA A 106 -22.90 -0.89 -49.99
N GLY A 107 -21.87 -1.15 -50.77
CA GLY A 107 -21.04 -2.36 -50.67
C GLY A 107 -19.60 -2.02 -50.29
N SER A 108 -18.76 -3.04 -50.14
CA SER A 108 -17.33 -2.83 -49.91
C SER A 108 -16.47 -3.96 -50.47
N ARG A 109 -15.18 -3.69 -50.71
CA ARG A 109 -14.19 -4.67 -51.16
C ARG A 109 -12.98 -4.68 -50.24
N LEU A 110 -12.53 -5.87 -49.85
CA LEU A 110 -11.35 -6.07 -48.99
C LEU A 110 -10.05 -6.15 -49.82
N GLU A 111 -9.01 -5.44 -49.39
CA GLU A 111 -7.66 -5.43 -49.92
C GLU A 111 -6.66 -5.92 -48.86
N TYR A 112 -5.79 -6.88 -49.20
CA TYR A 112 -4.86 -7.52 -48.26
C TYR A 112 -3.56 -6.73 -48.08
N VAL A 113 -3.18 -6.44 -46.82
CA VAL A 113 -1.93 -5.78 -46.44
C VAL A 113 -1.03 -6.78 -45.67
N PRO A 114 0.22 -7.03 -46.12
CA PRO A 114 1.11 -8.02 -45.52
C PRO A 114 1.73 -7.56 -44.17
N PRO A 115 2.22 -8.49 -43.33
CA PRO A 115 2.82 -8.17 -42.04
C PRO A 115 4.26 -7.63 -42.15
N VAL A 116 4.66 -6.79 -41.18
CA VAL A 116 6.03 -6.23 -41.07
C VAL A 116 6.71 -6.76 -39.81
N TYR A 117 7.96 -7.19 -39.94
CA TYR A 117 8.80 -7.67 -38.83
C TYR A 117 9.93 -6.69 -38.52
N GLU A 118 10.37 -6.62 -37.27
CA GLU A 118 11.57 -5.89 -36.87
C GLU A 118 12.47 -6.75 -35.97
N THR A 119 13.78 -6.51 -36.02
CA THR A 119 14.76 -7.22 -35.19
C THR A 119 14.99 -6.43 -33.90
N VAL A 120 14.68 -7.04 -32.77
CA VAL A 120 14.89 -6.46 -31.43
C VAL A 120 15.99 -7.23 -30.72
N THR A 121 16.91 -6.48 -30.09
CA THR A 121 17.95 -7.01 -29.20
C THR A 121 17.46 -6.92 -27.76
N GLU A 122 17.40 -8.04 -27.06
CA GLU A 122 17.05 -8.12 -25.64
C GLU A 122 18.23 -8.67 -24.84
N GLN A 123 18.56 -8.04 -23.71
CA GLN A 123 19.53 -8.59 -22.76
C GLN A 123 18.81 -9.56 -21.82
N VAL A 124 19.02 -10.86 -22.04
CA VAL A 124 18.45 -11.92 -21.21
C VAL A 124 19.37 -12.18 -20.02
N LEU A 125 18.80 -12.13 -18.82
CA LEU A 125 19.48 -12.43 -17.56
C LEU A 125 19.87 -13.92 -17.53
N VAL A 126 21.18 -14.21 -17.54
CA VAL A 126 21.72 -15.58 -17.50
C VAL A 126 21.89 -16.05 -16.06
N SER A 127 22.30 -15.14 -15.19
CA SER A 127 22.43 -15.39 -13.76
C SER A 127 22.09 -14.10 -13.00
N PRO A 128 21.13 -14.14 -12.04
CA PRO A 128 20.82 -12.99 -11.21
C PRO A 128 22.02 -12.62 -10.34
N ALA A 129 22.10 -11.35 -9.93
CA ALA A 129 23.06 -10.95 -8.91
C ALA A 129 22.79 -11.77 -7.64
N THR A 130 23.83 -12.38 -7.07
CA THR A 130 23.71 -13.18 -5.85
C THR A 130 24.62 -12.61 -4.77
N THR A 131 24.29 -12.85 -3.52
CA THR A 131 25.08 -12.39 -2.38
C THR A 131 25.79 -13.57 -1.73
N LYS A 132 27.07 -13.41 -1.42
CA LYS A 132 27.87 -14.42 -0.71
C LYS A 132 28.48 -13.85 0.56
N TRP A 133 28.32 -14.60 1.66
CA TRP A 133 29.00 -14.31 2.92
C TRP A 133 30.48 -14.63 2.82
N VAL A 134 31.31 -13.66 3.17
CA VAL A 134 32.75 -13.84 3.33
C VAL A 134 33.06 -13.52 4.79
N GLN A 135 33.63 -14.50 5.49
CA GLN A 135 34.10 -14.31 6.86
C GLN A 135 35.39 -13.47 6.83
N GLY A 136 35.36 -12.30 7.49
CA GLY A 136 36.53 -11.45 7.66
C GLY A 136 37.49 -11.98 8.72
N ARG A 137 38.68 -11.38 8.81
CA ARG A 137 39.58 -11.59 9.96
C ARG A 137 38.93 -10.99 11.22
N ALA A 138 39.34 -11.42 12.41
CA ALA A 138 38.88 -10.79 13.65
C ALA A 138 39.25 -9.31 13.62
N ASP A 139 38.27 -8.42 13.87
CA ASP A 139 38.51 -6.98 13.82
C ASP A 139 39.56 -6.59 14.88
N ARG A 140 40.67 -5.98 14.44
CA ARG A 140 41.75 -5.49 15.33
C ARG A 140 41.23 -4.49 16.37
N ASN A 141 40.11 -3.85 16.09
CA ASN A 141 39.47 -2.82 16.89
C ASN A 141 38.30 -3.34 17.74
N CYS A 142 38.06 -4.65 17.74
CA CYS A 142 37.05 -5.26 18.60
C CYS A 142 37.28 -4.89 20.08
N LEU A 143 36.18 -4.60 20.78
CA LEU A 143 36.19 -4.13 22.17
C LEU A 143 35.95 -5.27 23.18
N ASN A 144 35.74 -6.50 22.70
CA ASN A 144 35.60 -7.70 23.53
C ASN A 144 36.96 -8.39 23.74
N GLU A 145 37.16 -8.97 24.93
CA GLU A 145 38.40 -9.70 25.28
C GLU A 145 38.53 -11.05 24.56
N ASP A 146 37.42 -11.62 24.08
CA ASP A 146 37.37 -12.92 23.39
C ASP A 146 37.47 -12.76 21.86
N PRO A 147 38.55 -13.22 21.20
CA PRO A 147 38.77 -13.10 19.76
C PRO A 147 37.71 -13.81 18.90
N GLU A 148 37.06 -14.86 19.41
CA GLU A 148 36.03 -15.61 18.68
C GLU A 148 34.74 -14.77 18.52
N LYS A 149 34.45 -13.88 19.48
CA LYS A 149 33.31 -12.96 19.46
C LYS A 149 33.53 -11.73 18.58
N CYS A 150 34.71 -11.59 18.00
CA CYS A 150 35.14 -10.46 17.18
C CYS A 150 35.12 -10.75 15.68
N LYS A 151 34.49 -11.86 15.27
CA LYS A 151 34.37 -12.26 13.86
C LYS A 151 33.32 -11.39 13.16
N VAL A 152 33.76 -10.63 12.16
CA VAL A 152 32.88 -9.81 11.33
C VAL A 152 32.54 -10.57 10.05
N TRP A 153 31.25 -10.65 9.76
CA TRP A 153 30.75 -11.24 8.52
C TRP A 153 30.38 -10.12 7.56
N CYS A 154 30.86 -10.21 6.32
CA CYS A 154 30.59 -9.21 5.30
C CYS A 154 29.88 -9.87 4.11
N LEU A 155 28.74 -9.31 3.72
CA LEU A 155 27.95 -9.80 2.59
C LEU A 155 28.44 -9.11 1.32
N THR A 156 28.98 -9.89 0.38
CA THR A 156 29.53 -9.36 -0.90
C THR A 156 28.59 -9.67 -2.06
N GLU A 157 28.45 -8.73 -3.00
CA GLU A 157 27.63 -8.90 -4.22
C GLU A 157 28.44 -9.55 -5.34
N VAL A 158 27.87 -10.59 -5.93
CA VAL A 158 28.29 -11.15 -7.21
C VAL A 158 27.39 -10.53 -8.29
N PRO A 159 27.93 -9.79 -9.27
CA PRO A 159 27.12 -9.05 -10.24
C PRO A 159 26.34 -9.97 -11.18
N ALA A 160 25.17 -9.51 -11.60
CA ALA A 160 24.32 -10.20 -12.58
C ALA A 160 25.03 -10.34 -13.94
N GLN A 161 24.86 -11.50 -14.59
CA GLN A 161 25.41 -11.76 -15.92
C GLN A 161 24.30 -11.70 -16.97
N TYR A 162 24.51 -10.92 -18.02
CA TYR A 162 23.56 -10.72 -19.12
C TYR A 162 24.12 -11.29 -20.43
N LYS A 163 23.24 -11.86 -21.26
CA LYS A 163 23.55 -12.27 -22.64
C LYS A 163 22.58 -11.60 -23.59
N THR A 164 23.10 -11.02 -24.66
CA THR A 164 22.26 -10.38 -25.68
C THR A 164 21.75 -11.43 -26.66
N VAL A 165 20.44 -11.47 -26.89
CA VAL A 165 19.79 -12.33 -27.88
C VAL A 165 19.03 -11.46 -28.88
N THR A 166 19.18 -11.75 -30.16
CA THR A 166 18.42 -11.11 -31.24
C THR A 166 17.20 -11.97 -31.58
N LYS A 167 16.02 -11.36 -31.62
CA LYS A 167 14.79 -12.02 -32.06
C LYS A 167 14.03 -11.13 -33.04
N GLN A 168 13.49 -11.73 -34.09
CA GLN A 168 12.53 -11.05 -34.95
C GLN A 168 11.15 -11.08 -34.32
N VAL A 169 10.58 -9.90 -34.11
CA VAL A 169 9.23 -9.73 -33.57
C VAL A 169 8.33 -9.12 -34.62
N LEU A 170 7.07 -9.55 -34.62
CA LEU A 170 6.04 -9.04 -35.51
C LEU A 170 5.69 -7.61 -35.08
N LYS A 171 6.06 -6.62 -35.90
CA LYS A 171 5.82 -5.20 -35.63
C LYS A 171 4.38 -4.82 -35.93
N THR A 172 3.89 -5.23 -37.11
CA THR A 172 2.50 -5.02 -37.51
C THR A 172 1.95 -6.30 -38.16
N PRO A 173 0.82 -6.84 -37.67
CA PRO A 173 0.21 -8.04 -38.25
C PRO A 173 -0.40 -7.74 -39.63
N ALA A 174 -0.62 -8.80 -40.42
CA ALA A 174 -1.33 -8.68 -41.68
C ALA A 174 -2.76 -8.17 -41.43
N SER A 175 -3.25 -7.25 -42.26
CA SER A 175 -4.56 -6.64 -42.08
C SER A 175 -5.27 -6.48 -43.42
N THR A 176 -6.60 -6.44 -43.41
CA THR A 176 -7.40 -6.18 -44.60
C THR A 176 -8.00 -4.78 -44.54
N ARG A 177 -7.86 -4.01 -45.61
CA ARG A 177 -8.45 -2.68 -45.77
C ARG A 177 -9.72 -2.75 -46.60
N GLU A 178 -10.79 -2.14 -46.12
CA GLU A 178 -12.11 -2.14 -46.77
C GLU A 178 -12.33 -0.85 -47.57
N ILE A 179 -12.67 -0.96 -48.86
CA ILE A 179 -12.94 0.17 -49.75
C ILE A 179 -14.47 0.25 -49.99
N PRO A 180 -15.15 1.33 -49.57
CA PRO A 180 -16.61 1.44 -49.66
C PRO A 180 -17.09 1.85 -51.06
N ILE A 181 -18.24 1.32 -51.47
CA ILE A 181 -19.01 1.63 -52.68
C ILE A 181 -20.32 2.27 -52.23
N PRO A 182 -20.66 3.51 -52.64
CA PRO A 182 -21.80 4.24 -52.10
C PRO A 182 -23.16 3.71 -52.60
N ALA A 183 -24.19 3.91 -51.78
CA ALA A 183 -25.59 3.58 -52.06
C ALA A 183 -26.27 4.61 -52.98
N GLU A 184 -27.33 4.18 -53.69
CA GLU A 184 -28.12 5.01 -54.62
C GLU A 184 -29.57 5.17 -54.12
N TYR A 185 -30.18 6.36 -54.24
CA TYR A 185 -31.51 6.71 -53.70
C TYR A 185 -32.42 7.39 -54.73
N LYS A 186 -33.76 7.25 -54.59
CA LYS A 186 -34.84 7.90 -55.38
C LYS A 186 -35.95 8.46 -54.47
N THR A 187 -36.57 9.58 -54.81
CA THR A 187 -37.56 10.28 -53.93
C THR A 187 -39.00 10.12 -54.42
N ILE A 188 -39.97 9.97 -53.50
CA ILE A 188 -41.43 9.90 -53.72
C ILE A 188 -42.20 10.80 -52.73
N THR A 189 -43.42 11.22 -53.03
CA THR A 189 -44.19 12.17 -52.18
C THR A 189 -45.48 11.57 -51.61
N LYS A 190 -45.80 11.81 -50.32
CA LYS A 190 -47.00 11.29 -49.63
C LYS A 190 -47.66 12.35 -48.72
N ALA A 191 -48.99 12.42 -48.73
CA ALA A 191 -49.77 13.29 -47.84
C ALA A 191 -49.93 12.67 -46.43
N VAL A 192 -49.62 13.43 -45.38
CA VAL A 192 -49.64 13.03 -43.97
C VAL A 192 -50.41 14.05 -43.14
N VAL A 193 -51.14 13.59 -42.12
CA VAL A 193 -51.90 14.43 -41.19
C VAL A 193 -50.92 15.30 -40.38
N GLN A 194 -51.04 16.62 -40.46
CA GLN A 194 -50.14 17.57 -39.78
C GLN A 194 -50.58 17.83 -38.34
N SER A 195 -51.88 17.91 -38.08
CA SER A 195 -52.43 18.01 -36.73
C SER A 195 -53.77 17.27 -36.64
N PRO A 196 -53.95 16.29 -35.74
CA PRO A 196 -55.23 15.62 -35.55
C PRO A 196 -56.21 16.52 -34.79
N ALA A 197 -57.50 16.22 -34.87
CA ALA A 197 -58.52 16.94 -34.12
C ALA A 197 -58.32 16.70 -32.61
N SER A 198 -58.31 17.77 -31.80
CA SER A 198 -57.99 17.71 -30.37
C SER A 198 -59.05 18.40 -29.53
N THR A 199 -59.33 17.90 -28.33
CA THR A 199 -60.31 18.47 -27.42
C THR A 199 -59.62 19.24 -26.29
N ARG A 200 -60.09 20.44 -25.94
CA ARG A 200 -59.57 21.29 -24.88
C ARG A 200 -60.52 21.31 -23.67
N GLU A 201 -59.99 21.04 -22.48
CA GLU A 201 -60.75 21.03 -21.21
C GLU A 201 -60.74 22.40 -20.51
N ARG A 202 -61.90 22.85 -20.01
CA ARG A 202 -62.07 24.02 -19.14
C ARG A 202 -62.55 23.60 -17.76
N GLU A 203 -61.75 23.86 -16.73
CA GLU A 203 -62.00 23.40 -15.35
C GLU A 203 -62.76 24.46 -14.53
N VAL A 204 -63.81 24.04 -13.81
CA VAL A 204 -64.53 24.84 -12.81
C VAL A 204 -64.00 24.45 -11.43
N PRO A 205 -63.54 25.39 -10.58
CA PRO A 205 -62.82 25.06 -9.35
C PRO A 205 -63.74 24.55 -8.22
N ALA A 206 -63.15 23.76 -7.33
CA ALA A 206 -63.76 23.22 -6.14
C ALA A 206 -63.94 24.26 -5.01
N GLU A 207 -64.94 24.05 -4.15
CA GLU A 207 -65.27 24.92 -3.02
C GLU A 207 -64.84 24.30 -1.68
N TYR A 208 -64.18 25.07 -0.80
CA TYR A 208 -63.61 24.61 0.47
C TYR A 208 -64.08 25.44 1.68
N LYS A 209 -64.22 24.83 2.87
CA LYS A 209 -64.57 25.47 4.14
C LYS A 209 -63.48 25.20 5.20
N THR A 210 -63.06 26.21 5.96
CA THR A 210 -61.95 26.06 6.92
C THR A 210 -62.46 25.81 8.35
N ILE A 211 -61.87 24.85 9.07
CA ILE A 211 -62.15 24.54 10.49
C ILE A 211 -60.85 24.59 11.33
N THR A 212 -60.94 24.92 12.61
CA THR A 212 -59.80 25.00 13.55
C THR A 212 -59.70 23.74 14.43
N LYS A 213 -58.53 23.09 14.50
CA LYS A 213 -58.27 21.93 15.39
C LYS A 213 -56.97 22.12 16.19
N GLN A 214 -56.99 21.72 17.46
CA GLN A 214 -55.78 21.64 18.30
C GLN A 214 -54.92 20.45 17.84
N VAL A 215 -53.69 20.73 17.42
CA VAL A 215 -52.71 19.73 16.99
C VAL A 215 -51.46 19.80 17.86
N LEU A 216 -50.91 18.62 18.12
CA LEU A 216 -49.67 18.45 18.87
C LEU A 216 -48.51 19.01 18.04
N LYS A 217 -47.94 20.14 18.46
CA LYS A 217 -46.82 20.81 17.78
C LYS A 217 -45.51 20.06 18.00
N SER A 218 -45.26 19.63 19.24
CA SER A 218 -44.11 18.81 19.59
C SER A 218 -44.47 17.84 20.72
N PRO A 219 -44.19 16.54 20.56
CA PRO A 219 -44.42 15.54 21.62
C PRO A 219 -43.48 15.76 22.80
N ALA A 220 -43.84 15.23 23.96
CA ALA A 220 -42.92 15.18 25.10
C ALA A 220 -41.68 14.37 24.71
N SER A 221 -40.50 14.92 24.94
CA SER A 221 -39.24 14.32 24.52
C SER A 221 -38.27 14.24 25.67
N THR A 222 -37.47 13.19 25.74
CA THR A 222 -36.41 13.04 26.74
C THR A 222 -35.08 13.56 26.20
N ARG A 223 -34.33 14.30 27.00
CA ARG A 223 -32.95 14.68 26.71
C ARG A 223 -32.01 13.99 27.69
N GLU A 224 -31.02 13.30 27.14
CA GLU A 224 -29.97 12.62 27.90
C GLU A 224 -28.81 13.61 28.16
N VAL A 225 -28.43 13.78 29.42
CA VAL A 225 -27.30 14.61 29.84
C VAL A 225 -26.18 13.69 30.32
N GLU A 226 -25.05 13.73 29.63
CA GLU A 226 -23.89 12.87 29.87
C GLU A 226 -23.05 13.37 31.05
N ILE A 227 -22.68 12.44 31.95
CA ILE A 227 -21.76 12.65 33.06
C ILE A 227 -20.42 12.01 32.64
N PRO A 228 -19.33 12.79 32.52
CA PRO A 228 -18.07 12.27 32.00
C PRO A 228 -17.42 11.28 32.97
N ALA A 229 -16.66 10.33 32.42
CA ALA A 229 -15.88 9.37 33.17
C ALA A 229 -14.73 10.02 33.96
N GLU A 230 -14.41 9.46 35.12
CA GLU A 230 -13.28 9.87 35.96
C GLU A 230 -12.10 8.90 35.76
N TYR A 231 -10.89 9.45 35.56
CA TYR A 231 -9.67 8.67 35.30
C TYR A 231 -8.56 9.03 36.30
N SER A 232 -7.68 8.07 36.59
CA SER A 232 -6.40 8.30 37.27
C SER A 232 -5.23 7.85 36.40
N THR A 233 -4.08 8.50 36.53
CA THR A 233 -2.86 8.16 35.79
C THR A 233 -1.85 7.46 36.69
N ILE A 234 -1.34 6.32 36.25
CA ILE A 234 -0.21 5.64 36.91
C ILE A 234 0.96 5.54 35.91
N THR A 235 2.19 5.77 36.40
CA THR A 235 3.42 5.67 35.63
C THR A 235 4.14 4.37 35.94
N THR A 236 4.40 3.53 34.94
CA THR A 236 5.14 2.27 35.09
C THR A 236 6.29 2.22 34.07
N GLN A 237 7.45 1.68 34.47
CA GLN A 237 8.52 1.37 33.53
C GLN A 237 8.27 0.01 32.89
N LYS A 238 7.97 0.00 31.60
CA LYS A 238 7.75 -1.20 30.81
C LYS A 238 9.03 -1.53 30.05
N LEU A 239 9.52 -2.76 30.19
CA LEU A 239 10.62 -3.27 29.35
C LEU A 239 10.10 -3.37 27.91
N VAL A 240 10.65 -2.54 27.01
CA VAL A 240 10.22 -2.47 25.60
C VAL A 240 11.01 -3.45 24.75
N LYS A 241 12.31 -3.56 25.00
CA LYS A 241 13.18 -4.48 24.28
C LYS A 241 14.13 -5.15 25.26
N THR A 242 14.09 -6.49 25.28
CA THR A 242 15.09 -7.29 26.01
C THR A 242 16.43 -7.16 25.30
N GLY A 243 17.47 -6.87 26.07
CA GLY A 243 18.86 -6.88 25.66
C GLY A 243 19.44 -8.29 25.59
N GLY A 244 20.68 -8.40 25.13
CA GLY A 244 21.37 -9.68 24.95
C GLY A 244 22.50 -9.64 23.91
N PHE A 245 23.25 -10.74 23.81
CA PHE A 245 24.35 -10.94 22.84
C PHE A 245 23.89 -11.60 21.53
N THR A 246 22.58 -11.62 21.27
CA THR A 246 21.95 -12.46 20.24
C THR A 246 21.65 -11.73 18.94
N ASP A 247 21.56 -10.41 18.93
CA ASP A 247 21.20 -9.66 17.73
C ASP A 247 22.45 -9.18 16.97
N TRP A 248 22.41 -9.33 15.65
CA TRP A 248 23.44 -8.84 14.74
C TRP A 248 23.29 -7.33 14.51
N VAL A 249 24.38 -6.59 14.67
CA VAL A 249 24.40 -5.13 14.51
C VAL A 249 25.30 -4.75 13.32
N GLU A 250 24.85 -3.80 12.50
CA GLU A 250 25.67 -3.23 11.41
C GLU A 250 26.88 -2.51 12.02
N VAL A 251 28.08 -3.01 11.69
CA VAL A 251 29.35 -2.43 12.12
C VAL A 251 30.08 -1.80 10.94
N LEU A 252 30.98 -0.86 11.25
CA LEU A 252 31.84 -0.31 10.22
C LEU A 252 32.78 -1.40 9.70
N CYS A 253 32.75 -1.70 8.41
CA CYS A 253 33.61 -2.72 7.80
C CYS A 253 35.09 -2.37 8.04
N GLU A 254 35.95 -3.37 8.26
CA GLU A 254 37.39 -3.17 8.51
C GLU A 254 38.05 -2.22 7.50
N ALA A 255 37.73 -2.36 6.21
CA ALA A 255 38.23 -1.50 5.13
C ALA A 255 37.89 0.00 5.29
N LYS A 256 36.87 0.34 6.09
CA LYS A 256 36.41 1.71 6.35
C LYS A 256 36.92 2.25 7.69
N VAL A 257 37.51 1.42 8.55
CA VAL A 257 38.11 1.85 9.82
C VAL A 257 39.53 2.37 9.55
N THR A 258 39.61 3.58 9.00
CA THR A 258 40.89 4.25 8.69
C THR A 258 41.44 5.03 9.89
N PRO A 259 42.74 5.34 9.93
CA PRO A 259 43.31 6.21 10.98
C PRO A 259 42.57 7.56 11.12
N SER A 260 42.17 8.16 9.99
CA SER A 260 41.34 9.37 9.97
C SER A 260 39.98 9.15 10.64
N LYS A 261 39.34 8.00 10.42
CA LYS A 261 38.07 7.67 11.06
C LYS A 261 38.24 7.46 12.56
N ILE A 262 39.35 6.87 13.00
CA ILE A 262 39.68 6.72 14.42
C ILE A 262 39.88 8.09 15.08
N TYR A 263 40.56 9.01 14.41
CA TYR A 263 40.70 10.40 14.87
C TYR A 263 39.35 11.08 15.10
N GLU A 264 38.43 10.97 14.14
CA GLU A 264 37.09 11.53 14.25
C GLU A 264 36.34 10.97 15.46
N VAL A 265 36.44 9.65 15.69
CA VAL A 265 35.84 8.99 16.86
C VAL A 265 36.44 9.52 18.17
N GLN A 266 37.76 9.63 18.26
CA GLN A 266 38.44 10.18 19.43
C GLN A 266 38.02 11.64 19.69
N GLN A 267 37.96 12.48 18.67
CA GLN A 267 37.51 13.87 18.81
C GLN A 267 36.04 13.95 19.27
N ALA A 268 35.17 13.14 18.66
CA ALA A 268 33.75 13.14 19.00
C ALA A 268 33.48 12.63 20.43
N LEU A 269 34.16 11.57 20.86
CA LEU A 269 34.09 11.08 22.24
C LEU A 269 34.49 12.17 23.23
N LYS A 270 35.64 12.83 22.97
CA LYS A 270 36.14 13.93 23.80
C LYS A 270 35.14 15.09 23.86
N ALA A 271 34.58 15.48 22.73
CA ALA A 271 33.57 16.54 22.65
C ALA A 271 32.28 16.20 23.42
N LYS A 272 31.92 14.91 23.50
CA LYS A 272 30.78 14.39 24.27
C LYS A 272 31.09 14.17 25.75
N GLY A 273 32.30 14.48 26.20
CA GLY A 273 32.72 14.36 27.61
C GLY A 273 33.26 13.00 28.03
N TYR A 274 33.50 12.10 27.06
CA TYR A 274 34.16 10.81 27.29
C TYR A 274 35.63 10.96 26.95
N ASP A 275 36.56 10.53 27.80
CA ASP A 275 37.99 10.74 27.58
C ASP A 275 38.65 9.55 26.86
N PRO A 276 38.89 9.61 25.53
CA PRO A 276 39.55 8.53 24.80
C PRO A 276 41.08 8.54 24.94
N GLY A 277 41.66 9.49 25.68
CA GLY A 277 43.08 9.81 25.64
C GLY A 277 43.44 10.79 24.50
N PRO A 278 44.73 10.88 24.12
CA PRO A 278 45.16 11.66 22.97
C PRO A 278 44.48 11.19 21.69
N ALA A 279 44.08 12.11 20.82
CA ALA A 279 43.57 11.76 19.49
C ALA A 279 44.75 11.45 18.55
N ASP A 280 45.29 10.24 18.70
CA ASP A 280 46.52 9.74 18.06
C ASP A 280 46.25 8.82 16.87
N ASN A 281 44.99 8.70 16.43
CA ASN A 281 44.54 7.82 15.35
C ASN A 281 44.64 6.32 15.70
N VAL A 282 44.90 5.96 16.96
CA VAL A 282 45.04 4.58 17.42
C VAL A 282 43.85 4.18 18.28
N MET A 283 43.23 3.04 17.95
CA MET A 283 42.17 2.45 18.78
C MET A 283 42.77 1.77 20.02
N GLY A 284 43.33 2.57 20.93
CA GLY A 284 43.97 2.11 22.16
C GLY A 284 43.00 1.82 23.30
N PRO A 285 43.46 1.25 24.43
CA PRO A 285 42.60 0.86 25.55
C PRO A 285 41.70 1.98 26.09
N ARG A 286 42.23 3.21 26.24
CA ARG A 286 41.44 4.37 26.69
C ARG A 286 40.34 4.76 25.71
N THR A 287 40.64 4.74 24.41
CA THR A 287 39.64 5.02 23.36
C THR A 287 38.55 3.94 23.37
N LYS A 288 38.93 2.66 23.54
CA LYS A 288 37.99 1.54 23.66
C LYS A 288 37.09 1.69 24.89
N GLU A 289 37.65 2.03 26.04
CA GLU A 289 36.91 2.24 27.29
C GLU A 289 35.93 3.41 27.18
N ALA A 290 36.37 4.56 26.66
CA ALA A 290 35.53 5.71 26.40
C ALA A 290 34.38 5.38 25.44
N LEU A 291 34.66 4.61 24.39
CA LEU A 291 33.66 4.15 23.43
C LEU A 291 32.62 3.21 24.06
N ILE A 292 33.06 2.22 24.85
CA ILE A 292 32.16 1.32 25.60
C ILE A 292 31.27 2.12 26.54
N LYS A 293 31.84 3.08 27.27
CA LYS A 293 31.09 3.91 28.21
C LYS A 293 30.04 4.76 27.48
N PHE A 294 30.42 5.40 26.37
CA PHE A 294 29.50 6.15 25.53
C PHE A 294 28.36 5.26 25.01
N GLN A 295 28.67 4.04 24.54
CA GLN A 295 27.66 3.10 24.05
C GLN A 295 26.66 2.72 25.15
N LYS A 296 27.15 2.40 26.35
CA LYS A 296 26.29 2.06 27.51
C LYS A 296 25.39 3.21 27.92
N ASP A 297 25.96 4.40 28.11
CA ASP A 297 25.22 5.57 28.60
C ASP A 297 24.14 6.04 27.62
N ASN A 298 24.26 5.69 26.33
CA ASN A 298 23.28 6.03 25.29
C ASN A 298 22.40 4.84 24.85
N GLY A 299 22.45 3.71 25.55
CA GLY A 299 21.62 2.54 25.22
C GLY A 299 21.95 1.90 23.86
N LEU A 300 23.19 2.07 23.38
CA LEU A 300 23.66 1.60 22.08
C LEU A 300 24.31 0.21 22.19
N PRO A 301 24.41 -0.54 21.08
CA PRO A 301 25.12 -1.81 21.09
C PRO A 301 26.59 -1.65 21.47
N VAL A 302 27.06 -2.48 22.39
CA VAL A 302 28.42 -2.45 22.95
C VAL A 302 29.26 -3.57 22.32
N GLY A 303 30.54 -3.28 22.02
CA GLY A 303 31.52 -4.32 21.67
C GLY A 303 32.26 -4.10 20.34
N ASN A 304 31.71 -3.28 19.44
CA ASN A 304 32.36 -2.88 18.19
C ASN A 304 32.00 -1.43 17.83
N LEU A 305 32.78 -0.82 16.93
CA LEU A 305 32.42 0.48 16.34
C LEU A 305 31.26 0.28 15.36
N ASN A 306 30.04 0.35 15.89
CA ASN A 306 28.83 0.18 15.11
C ASN A 306 28.34 1.50 14.48
N ILE A 307 27.50 1.35 13.46
CA ILE A 307 26.97 2.48 12.71
C ILE A 307 26.07 3.38 13.56
N GLU A 308 25.34 2.82 14.52
CA GLU A 308 24.52 3.60 15.45
C GLU A 308 25.37 4.47 16.37
N THR A 309 26.51 3.94 16.81
CA THR A 309 27.51 4.65 17.62
C THR A 309 28.12 5.80 16.85
N LEU A 310 28.52 5.57 15.59
CA LEU A 310 29.02 6.65 14.73
C LEU A 310 27.98 7.75 14.52
N ARG A 311 26.71 7.37 14.31
CA ARG A 311 25.61 8.33 14.17
C ARG A 311 25.39 9.14 15.46
N ALA A 312 25.39 8.49 16.62
CA ALA A 312 25.23 9.16 17.92
C ALA A 312 26.42 10.10 18.24
N LEU A 313 27.61 9.76 17.75
CA LEU A 313 28.80 10.61 17.80
C LEU A 313 28.79 11.75 16.75
N GLY A 314 27.85 11.74 15.80
CA GLY A 314 27.75 12.75 14.74
C GLY A 314 28.72 12.53 13.57
N ILE A 315 29.22 11.31 13.40
CA ILE A 315 30.21 10.93 12.38
C ILE A 315 29.52 10.26 11.18
N GLY A 316 29.81 10.73 9.97
CA GLY A 316 29.26 10.17 8.72
C GLY A 316 29.80 8.78 8.36
N LYS A 317 28.94 8.02 7.64
CA LYS A 317 29.20 6.66 7.12
C LYS A 317 30.31 6.60 6.05
#